data_AF-A0A957C8R3-F1
#
_entry.id   AF-A0A957C8R3-F1
#
_cell.length_a   1.000
_cell.length_b   1.000
_cell.length_c   1.000
_cell.angle_alpha   90.00
_cell.angle_beta   90.00
_cell.angle_gamma   90.00
#
_symmetry.space_group_name_H-M   'P 1'
#
loop_
_entity.id
_entity.type
_entity.pdbx_description
1 polymer ?
#
loop_
_entity_poly.entity_id
_entity_poly.type
_entity_poly.pdbx_seq_one_letter_code
_entity_poly.pdbx_strand_id
1 'polypeptide(L)'
;MSTKNDVLVVGAGLAGLTAVWQLTAQQKKVRLVSKGWGATHWHSGCIDVLGYYPVDDPEPVASPGVTLARLIADQPQHPYALVGVAGVEAALTAFQKLCAEAGYPLHGSLDKNWLLPSAVGTFRPTCLAPETMIAGDLRNDDPMLIVGIQQLVDFYPNIIAENLSKQGVEATDLMLDLPELAQRNFNTPVSIGTLMENGAFRADLARRIKAQ
;
A
#
# COMPACT_ATOMS: atom_id res chain seq x y z
N MET A 1 25.17 6.05 30.81
CA MET A 1 24.82 7.48 30.77
C MET A 1 23.34 7.61 30.45
N SER A 2 22.54 8.25 31.32
CA SER A 2 21.13 8.54 31.05
C SER A 2 21.03 9.84 30.25
N THR A 3 20.83 9.74 28.93
CA THR A 3 20.47 10.92 28.13
C THR A 3 18.97 11.18 28.33
N LYS A 4 18.62 12.36 28.85
CA LYS A 4 17.23 12.78 29.03
C LYS A 4 16.58 12.97 27.66
N ASN A 5 15.59 12.13 27.34
CA ASN A 5 14.77 12.26 26.14
C ASN A 5 13.44 12.93 26.52
N ASP A 6 12.85 13.65 25.58
CA ASP A 6 11.52 14.25 25.74
C ASP A 6 10.43 13.20 25.52
N VAL A 7 10.66 12.26 24.59
CA VAL A 7 9.69 11.22 24.21
C VAL A 7 10.38 9.87 24.03
N LEU A 8 9.73 8.80 24.50
CA LEU A 8 10.06 7.40 24.20
C LEU A 8 8.98 6.83 23.28
N VAL A 9 9.37 6.35 22.10
CA VAL A 9 8.48 5.65 21.16
C VAL A 9 8.83 4.16 21.19
N VAL A 10 7.81 3.31 21.31
CA VAL A 10 7.96 1.85 21.35
C VAL A 10 7.35 1.25 20.08
N GLY A 11 8.18 0.62 19.26
CA GLY A 11 7.79 -0.03 18.00
C GLY A 11 8.23 0.74 16.75
N ALA A 12 8.90 0.03 15.83
CA ALA A 12 9.41 0.58 14.57
C ALA A 12 8.50 0.24 13.37
N GLY A 13 7.19 0.17 13.60
CA GLY A 13 6.20 0.12 12.51
C GLY A 13 5.95 1.52 11.93
N LEU A 14 5.11 1.60 10.89
CA LEU A 14 4.79 2.86 10.21
C LEU A 14 4.37 3.97 11.19
N ALA A 15 3.42 3.70 12.08
CA ALA A 15 2.96 4.69 13.06
C ALA A 15 4.09 5.19 13.98
N GLY A 16 4.95 4.30 14.47
CA GLY A 16 6.06 4.67 15.36
C GLY A 16 7.15 5.46 14.63
N LEU A 17 7.50 5.06 13.41
CA LEU A 17 8.48 5.77 12.59
C LEU A 17 7.97 7.15 12.16
N THR A 18 6.70 7.26 11.76
CA THR A 18 6.07 8.54 11.43
C THR A 18 5.99 9.46 12.65
N ALA A 19 5.69 8.93 13.84
CA ALA A 19 5.71 9.70 15.07
C ALA A 19 7.12 10.21 15.41
N VAL A 20 8.15 9.36 15.31
CA VAL A 20 9.55 9.77 15.49
C VAL A 20 9.91 10.87 14.51
N TRP A 21 9.60 10.71 13.22
CA TRP A 21 9.87 11.71 12.19
C TRP A 21 9.21 13.07 12.49
N GLN A 22 7.92 13.08 12.83
CA GLN A 22 7.21 14.33 13.18
C GLN A 22 7.82 15.01 14.41
N LEU A 23 8.16 14.24 15.45
CA LEU A 23 8.76 14.77 16.66
C LEU A 23 10.17 15.31 16.43
N THR A 24 10.99 14.63 15.61
CA THR A 24 12.34 15.11 15.30
C THR A 24 12.33 16.31 14.36
N ALA A 25 11.37 16.40 13.43
CA ALA A 25 11.14 17.60 12.62
C ALA A 25 10.81 18.84 13.50
N GLN A 26 10.20 18.61 14.66
CA GLN A 26 9.95 19.62 15.70
C GLN A 26 11.09 19.74 16.72
N GLN A 27 12.29 19.23 16.39
CA GLN A 27 13.50 19.30 17.20
C GLN A 27 13.39 18.65 18.61
N LYS A 28 12.47 17.69 18.79
CA LYS A 28 12.36 16.94 20.06
C LYS A 28 13.44 15.87 20.16
N LYS A 29 13.90 15.59 21.38
CA LYS A 29 14.79 14.47 21.69
C LYS A 29 13.98 13.19 21.85
N VAL A 30 13.97 12.36 20.81
CA VAL A 30 13.18 11.12 20.78
C VAL A 30 14.09 9.92 20.88
N ARG A 31 13.69 8.92 21.68
CA ARG A 31 14.28 7.58 21.64
C ARG A 31 13.26 6.60 21.10
N LEU A 32 13.63 5.87 20.05
CA LEU A 32 12.87 4.74 19.53
C LEU A 32 13.44 3.44 20.12
N VAL A 33 12.57 2.58 20.62
CA VAL A 33 12.93 1.21 21.02
C VAL A 33 12.05 0.26 20.24
N SER A 34 12.66 -0.72 19.57
CA SER A 34 11.93 -1.80 18.91
C SER A 34 12.64 -3.13 19.08
N LYS A 35 11.90 -4.20 18.83
CA LYS A 35 12.43 -5.56 18.68
C LYS A 35 11.87 -6.13 17.39
N GLY A 36 12.75 -6.48 16.45
CA GLY A 36 12.36 -6.95 15.11
C GLY A 36 12.03 -5.84 14.13
N TRP A 37 11.63 -6.25 12.92
CA TRP A 37 11.56 -5.41 11.72
C TRP A 37 10.22 -4.65 11.53
N GLY A 38 9.24 -4.87 12.41
CA GLY A 38 7.90 -4.29 12.29
C GLY A 38 7.06 -4.91 11.15
N ALA A 39 5.81 -4.46 11.02
CA ALA A 39 4.85 -4.97 10.02
C ALA A 39 5.04 -4.38 8.61
N THR A 40 5.96 -3.42 8.43
CA THR A 40 6.16 -2.71 7.16
C THR A 40 6.51 -3.67 6.00
N HIS A 41 7.17 -4.79 6.30
CA HIS A 41 7.54 -5.84 5.33
C HIS A 41 6.33 -6.58 4.74
N TRP A 42 5.16 -6.46 5.35
CA TRP A 42 3.91 -7.10 4.94
C TRP A 42 2.87 -6.10 4.44
N HIS A 43 3.24 -4.82 4.39
CA HIS A 43 2.34 -3.77 3.98
C HIS A 43 2.28 -3.69 2.45
N SER A 44 1.11 -3.37 1.90
CA SER A 44 0.92 -3.20 0.44
C SER A 44 1.70 -2.02 -0.14
N GLY A 45 2.18 -1.12 0.71
CA GLY A 45 2.77 0.16 0.30
C GLY A 45 1.74 1.27 0.09
N CYS A 46 0.44 0.95 0.03
CA CYS A 46 -0.64 1.92 -0.07
C CYS A 46 -1.06 2.43 1.33
N ILE A 47 -1.52 3.67 1.45
CA ILE A 47 -2.06 4.21 2.71
C ILE A 47 -3.58 4.28 2.62
N ASP A 48 -4.23 3.47 3.45
CA ASP A 48 -5.69 3.42 3.54
C ASP A 48 -6.18 4.41 4.60
N VAL A 49 -7.33 5.07 4.36
CA VAL A 49 -7.99 5.95 5.34
C VAL A 49 -9.32 5.35 5.74
N LEU A 50 -10.25 5.25 4.77
CA LEU A 50 -11.55 4.64 4.95
C LEU A 50 -12.01 4.02 3.63
N GLY A 51 -12.19 2.71 3.64
CA GLY A 51 -12.52 1.92 2.44
C GLY A 51 -14.01 1.55 2.35
N TYR A 52 -14.67 1.33 3.49
CA TYR A 52 -16.06 0.90 3.58
C TYR A 52 -16.68 1.54 4.82
N TYR A 53 -17.86 2.14 4.68
CA TYR A 53 -18.62 2.69 5.80
C TYR A 53 -20.08 2.97 5.41
N PRO A 54 -21.08 2.51 6.21
CA PRO A 54 -20.92 1.67 7.41
C PRO A 54 -20.33 0.29 7.07
N VAL A 55 -19.87 -0.46 8.07
CA VAL A 55 -19.06 -1.69 7.87
C VAL A 55 -19.83 -2.79 7.13
N ASP A 56 -21.15 -2.76 7.19
CA ASP A 56 -22.08 -3.65 6.52
C ASP A 56 -22.46 -3.22 5.09
N ASP A 57 -22.03 -2.04 4.66
CA ASP A 57 -22.20 -1.59 3.28
C ASP A 57 -21.10 -2.19 2.38
N PRO A 58 -21.46 -3.01 1.38
CA PRO A 58 -20.47 -3.60 0.47
C PRO A 58 -19.89 -2.57 -0.50
N GLU A 59 -20.51 -1.39 -0.64
CA GLU A 59 -20.05 -0.38 -1.58
C GLU A 59 -18.76 0.30 -1.10
N PRO A 60 -17.71 0.33 -1.93
CA PRO A 60 -16.47 0.99 -1.56
C PRO A 60 -16.68 2.51 -1.46
N VAL A 61 -16.08 3.10 -0.43
CA VAL A 61 -16.10 4.54 -0.21
C VAL A 61 -15.43 5.25 -1.37
N ALA A 62 -16.21 6.06 -2.09
CA ALA A 62 -15.69 6.86 -3.19
C ALA A 62 -14.79 8.00 -2.69
N SER A 63 -15.28 8.81 -1.73
CA SER A 63 -14.58 9.96 -1.17
C SER A 63 -14.29 9.78 0.32
N PRO A 64 -13.05 9.43 0.70
CA PRO A 64 -12.65 9.29 2.09
C PRO A 64 -12.98 10.50 2.96
N GLY A 65 -12.76 11.73 2.49
CA GLY A 65 -12.96 12.94 3.28
C GLY A 65 -14.41 13.16 3.70
N VAL A 66 -15.36 12.99 2.77
CA VAL A 66 -16.79 13.09 3.04
C VAL A 66 -17.24 12.01 4.01
N THR A 67 -16.85 10.75 3.75
CA THR A 67 -17.27 9.63 4.58
C THR A 67 -16.60 9.63 5.95
N LEU A 68 -15.37 10.12 6.05
CA LEU A 68 -14.67 10.33 7.32
C LEU A 68 -15.39 11.37 8.19
N ALA A 69 -15.87 12.47 7.60
CA ALA A 69 -16.67 13.46 8.31
C ALA A 69 -17.97 12.84 8.85
N ARG A 70 -18.64 12.01 8.04
CA ARG A 70 -19.82 11.26 8.46
C ARG A 70 -19.50 10.29 9.60
N LEU A 71 -18.45 9.49 9.49
CA LEU A 71 -18.00 8.57 10.54
C LEU A 71 -17.78 9.30 11.87
N ILE A 72 -17.16 10.48 11.85
CA ILE A 72 -16.92 11.29 13.06
C ILE A 72 -18.25 11.78 13.66
N ALA A 73 -19.20 12.21 12.83
CA ALA A 73 -20.52 12.63 13.29
C ALA A 73 -21.32 11.47 13.89
N ASP A 74 -21.31 10.32 13.23
CA ASP A 74 -22.02 9.10 13.64
C ASP A 74 -21.34 8.44 14.88
N GLN A 75 -20.01 8.57 15.01
CA GLN A 75 -19.21 8.01 16.10
C GLN A 75 -18.20 9.02 16.68
N PRO A 76 -18.65 9.96 17.54
CA PRO A 76 -17.79 11.02 18.09
C PRO A 76 -16.61 10.53 18.96
N GLN A 77 -16.63 9.28 19.41
CA GLN A 77 -15.55 8.66 20.20
C GLN A 77 -14.56 7.87 19.34
N HIS A 78 -14.76 7.81 18.02
CA HIS A 78 -13.83 7.14 17.12
C HIS A 78 -12.47 7.87 17.12
N PRO A 79 -11.32 7.18 17.04
CA PRO A 79 -10.00 7.83 17.04
C PRO A 79 -9.82 8.94 16.00
N TYR A 80 -10.47 8.84 14.84
CA TYR A 80 -10.46 9.90 13.84
C TYR A 80 -11.11 11.21 14.32
N ALA A 81 -12.01 11.19 15.30
CA ALA A 81 -12.59 12.39 15.89
C ALA A 81 -11.54 13.21 16.68
N LEU A 82 -10.46 12.58 17.17
CA LEU A 82 -9.38 13.26 17.88
C LEU A 82 -8.52 14.12 16.95
N VAL A 83 -8.37 13.71 15.70
CA VAL A 83 -7.50 14.35 14.70
C VAL A 83 -8.33 15.23 13.75
N GLY A 84 -9.58 14.82 13.48
CA GLY A 84 -10.46 15.46 12.51
C GLY A 84 -10.02 15.27 11.06
N VAL A 85 -10.92 15.58 10.13
CA VAL A 85 -10.65 15.43 8.68
C VAL A 85 -9.44 16.26 8.25
N ALA A 86 -9.36 17.52 8.68
CA ALA A 86 -8.25 18.41 8.34
C ALA A 86 -6.90 17.92 8.87
N GLY A 87 -6.88 17.30 10.07
CA GLY A 87 -5.64 16.73 10.62
C GLY A 87 -5.18 15.49 9.84
N VAL A 88 -6.12 14.65 9.39
CA VAL A 88 -5.82 13.51 8.52
C VAL A 88 -5.27 13.99 7.18
N GLU A 89 -5.89 14.98 6.55
CA GLU A 89 -5.44 15.56 5.29
C GLU A 89 -4.02 16.13 5.38
N ALA A 90 -3.74 16.89 6.44
CA ALA A 90 -2.41 17.45 6.70
C ALA A 90 -1.37 16.34 6.91
N ALA A 91 -1.72 15.26 7.62
CA ALA A 91 -0.83 14.13 7.84
C ALA A 91 -0.51 13.38 6.53
N LEU A 92 -1.51 13.14 5.68
CA LEU A 92 -1.32 12.52 4.36
C LEU A 92 -0.42 13.39 3.47
N THR A 93 -0.69 14.69 3.39
CA THR A 93 0.11 15.63 2.61
C THR A 93 1.57 15.64 3.05
N ALA A 94 1.82 15.70 4.36
CA ALA A 94 3.17 15.65 4.90
C ALA A 94 3.86 14.31 4.58
N PHE A 95 3.13 13.20 4.68
CA PHE A 95 3.67 11.87 4.40
C PHE A 95 3.98 11.67 2.91
N GLN A 96 3.11 12.13 2.00
CA GLN A 96 3.37 12.13 0.56
C GLN A 96 4.64 12.90 0.23
N LYS A 97 4.84 14.09 0.83
CA LYS A 97 6.05 14.88 0.66
C LYS A 97 7.30 14.11 1.10
N LEU A 98 7.28 13.50 2.30
CA LEU A 98 8.38 12.69 2.80
C LEU A 98 8.72 11.54 1.84
N CYS A 99 7.71 10.81 1.36
CA CYS A 99 7.90 9.70 0.46
C CYS A 99 8.43 10.15 -0.92
N ALA A 100 7.95 11.27 -1.45
CA ALA A 100 8.46 11.86 -2.68
C ALA A 100 9.93 12.29 -2.56
N GLU A 101 10.33 12.91 -1.45
CA GLU A 101 11.74 13.26 -1.17
C GLU A 101 12.64 12.02 -1.07
N ALA A 102 12.08 10.89 -0.64
CA ALA A 102 12.76 9.60 -0.59
C ALA A 102 12.75 8.83 -1.94
N GLY A 103 12.20 9.41 -3.01
CA GLY A 103 12.11 8.77 -4.33
C GLY A 103 11.01 7.71 -4.46
N TYR A 104 10.02 7.72 -3.55
CA TYR A 104 8.88 6.79 -3.57
C TYR A 104 7.55 7.56 -3.56
N PRO A 105 7.20 8.26 -4.65
CA PRO A 105 6.00 9.09 -4.70
C PRO A 105 4.71 8.28 -4.48
N LEU A 106 3.84 8.83 -3.62
CA LEU A 106 2.51 8.31 -3.33
C LEU A 106 1.45 9.29 -3.90
N HIS A 107 0.48 8.76 -4.62
CA HIS A 107 -0.55 9.49 -5.34
C HIS A 107 -1.93 9.28 -4.73
N GLY A 108 -2.76 10.32 -4.73
CA GLY A 108 -4.12 10.30 -4.19
C GLY A 108 -4.38 11.43 -3.20
N SER A 109 -5.62 11.49 -2.71
CA SER A 109 -6.09 12.47 -1.72
C SER A 109 -7.31 11.92 -0.97
N LEU A 110 -7.85 12.71 -0.03
CA LEU A 110 -9.13 12.38 0.62
C LEU A 110 -10.33 12.56 -0.32
N ASP A 111 -10.16 13.14 -1.50
CA ASP A 111 -11.28 13.38 -2.42
C ASP A 111 -11.77 12.09 -3.04
N LYS A 112 -10.85 11.16 -3.33
CA LYS A 112 -11.13 9.93 -4.06
C LYS A 112 -10.22 8.80 -3.64
N ASN A 113 -10.78 7.65 -3.26
CA ASN A 113 -10.01 6.41 -3.18
C ASN A 113 -9.61 5.93 -4.59
N TRP A 114 -8.45 5.28 -4.70
CA TRP A 114 -8.13 4.34 -5.77
C TRP A 114 -8.89 3.03 -5.58
N LEU A 115 -9.17 2.30 -6.66
CA LEU A 115 -9.66 0.92 -6.59
C LEU A 115 -8.60 0.00 -7.21
N LEU A 116 -7.77 -0.62 -6.39
CA LEU A 116 -6.71 -1.51 -6.86
C LEU A 116 -7.12 -2.98 -6.68
N PRO A 117 -6.62 -3.92 -7.50
CA PRO A 117 -6.88 -5.33 -7.29
C PRO A 117 -6.26 -5.84 -5.99
N SER A 118 -7.03 -6.62 -5.23
CA SER A 118 -6.53 -7.38 -4.09
C SER A 118 -5.84 -8.68 -4.54
N ALA A 119 -5.14 -9.35 -3.62
CA ALA A 119 -4.51 -10.66 -3.88
C ALA A 119 -5.50 -11.80 -4.21
N VAL A 120 -6.80 -11.55 -4.06
CA VAL A 120 -7.87 -12.48 -4.45
C VAL A 120 -8.74 -11.93 -5.59
N GLY A 121 -8.33 -10.84 -6.25
CA GLY A 121 -9.03 -10.26 -7.38
C GLY A 121 -10.32 -9.51 -7.00
N THR A 122 -10.35 -8.82 -5.87
CA THR A 122 -11.45 -7.92 -5.48
C THR A 122 -11.03 -6.46 -5.54
N PHE A 123 -12.01 -5.56 -5.59
CA PHE A 123 -11.79 -4.11 -5.56
C PHE A 123 -11.36 -3.69 -4.15
N ARG A 124 -10.10 -3.29 -4.00
CA ARG A 124 -9.56 -2.77 -2.73
C ARG A 124 -9.48 -1.24 -2.79
N PRO A 125 -10.32 -0.52 -2.02
CA PRO A 125 -10.19 0.93 -1.90
C PRO A 125 -8.93 1.31 -1.12
N THR A 126 -8.19 2.30 -1.62
CA THR A 126 -7.03 2.88 -0.92
C THR A 126 -6.90 4.37 -1.20
N CYS A 127 -6.44 5.15 -0.22
CA CYS A 127 -6.41 6.61 -0.33
C CYS A 127 -5.14 7.09 -1.04
N LEU A 128 -3.97 6.58 -0.64
CA LEU A 128 -2.70 6.86 -1.32
C LEU A 128 -2.11 5.58 -1.89
N ALA A 129 -1.73 5.59 -3.16
CA ALA A 129 -1.12 4.45 -3.85
C ALA A 129 0.28 4.82 -4.38
N PRO A 130 1.27 3.90 -4.36
CA PRO A 130 2.55 4.11 -5.03
C PRO A 130 2.39 4.36 -6.53
N GLU A 131 3.28 5.18 -7.11
CA GLU A 131 3.36 5.42 -8.55
C GLU A 131 3.41 4.13 -9.38
N THR A 132 4.05 3.08 -8.85
CA THR A 132 4.15 1.78 -9.53
C THR A 132 2.83 0.99 -9.56
N MET A 133 1.80 1.44 -8.85
CA MET A 133 0.51 0.74 -8.73
C MET A 133 -0.66 1.49 -9.38
N ILE A 134 -0.59 2.80 -9.56
CA ILE A 134 -1.74 3.61 -10.01
C ILE A 134 -2.22 3.26 -11.42
N ALA A 135 -1.37 2.69 -12.28
CA ALA A 135 -1.77 2.19 -13.59
C ALA A 135 -2.73 0.99 -13.50
N GLY A 136 -2.79 0.30 -12.35
CA GLY A 136 -3.69 -0.81 -12.08
C GLY A 136 -5.03 -0.41 -11.47
N ASP A 137 -5.43 0.87 -11.56
CA ASP A 137 -6.76 1.31 -11.11
C ASP A 137 -7.85 0.62 -11.93
N LEU A 138 -8.72 -0.14 -11.24
CA LEU A 138 -9.79 -0.96 -11.82
C LEU A 138 -10.94 -0.15 -12.42
N ARG A 139 -10.84 1.18 -12.37
CA ARG A 139 -11.76 2.10 -13.05
C ARG A 139 -11.31 2.44 -14.47
N ASN A 140 -10.10 2.02 -14.85
CA ASN A 140 -9.65 2.07 -16.22
C ASN A 140 -10.26 0.89 -16.97
N ASP A 141 -10.71 1.13 -18.19
CA ASP A 141 -11.28 0.09 -19.06
C ASP A 141 -10.20 -0.67 -19.86
N ASP A 142 -8.92 -0.41 -19.59
CA ASP A 142 -7.81 -1.09 -20.26
C ASP A 142 -7.72 -2.56 -19.82
N PRO A 143 -7.48 -3.51 -20.75
CA PRO A 143 -7.28 -4.90 -20.39
C PRO A 143 -6.11 -5.09 -19.42
N MET A 144 -6.33 -5.88 -18.38
CA MET A 144 -5.35 -6.13 -17.33
C MET A 144 -4.71 -7.50 -17.46
N LEU A 145 -3.38 -7.56 -17.37
CA LEU A 145 -2.65 -8.83 -17.29
C LEU A 145 -2.12 -9.04 -15.86
N ILE A 146 -2.56 -10.11 -15.21
CA ILE A 146 -2.04 -10.53 -13.91
C ILE A 146 -0.88 -11.50 -14.13
N VAL A 147 0.34 -11.02 -13.88
CA VAL A 147 1.56 -11.81 -14.06
C VAL A 147 1.99 -12.43 -12.73
N GLY A 148 1.95 -13.76 -12.65
CA GLY A 148 2.55 -14.53 -11.57
C GLY A 148 3.98 -14.97 -11.88
N ILE A 149 4.75 -15.22 -10.82
CA ILE A 149 6.08 -15.82 -10.90
C ILE A 149 5.99 -17.18 -10.22
N GLN A 150 6.32 -18.27 -10.93
CA GLN A 150 6.14 -19.64 -10.44
C GLN A 150 6.88 -19.91 -9.11
N GLN A 151 8.02 -19.25 -8.90
CA GLN A 151 8.83 -19.38 -7.69
C GLN A 151 8.34 -18.50 -6.52
N LEU A 152 7.34 -17.63 -6.72
CA LEU A 152 6.64 -16.90 -5.67
C LEU A 152 5.39 -17.69 -5.26
N VAL A 153 5.56 -18.50 -4.20
CA VAL A 153 4.49 -19.32 -3.65
C VAL A 153 3.35 -18.43 -3.12
N ASP A 154 2.12 -18.94 -3.15
CA ASP A 154 0.88 -18.26 -2.72
C ASP A 154 0.44 -17.06 -3.56
N PHE A 155 0.90 -16.96 -4.81
CA PHE A 155 0.37 -16.01 -5.80
C PHE A 155 -0.27 -16.75 -6.99
N TYR A 156 -1.60 -16.68 -7.08
CA TYR A 156 -2.39 -17.42 -8.06
C TYR A 156 -3.02 -16.47 -9.09
N PRO A 157 -2.30 -16.11 -10.17
CA PRO A 157 -2.73 -15.06 -11.10
C PRO A 157 -4.05 -15.41 -11.80
N ASN A 158 -4.27 -16.69 -12.11
CA ASN A 158 -5.51 -17.19 -12.71
C ASN A 158 -6.75 -16.93 -11.83
N ILE A 159 -6.65 -17.15 -10.52
CA ILE A 159 -7.76 -16.90 -9.58
C ILE A 159 -8.07 -15.40 -9.52
N ILE A 160 -7.04 -14.56 -9.51
CA ILE A 160 -7.18 -13.10 -9.50
C ILE A 160 -7.87 -12.63 -10.78
N ALA A 161 -7.38 -13.05 -11.95
CA ALA A 161 -7.94 -12.65 -13.24
C ALA A 161 -9.39 -13.15 -13.41
N GLU A 162 -9.69 -14.38 -13.00
CA GLU A 162 -11.05 -14.93 -13.06
C GLU A 162 -12.01 -14.13 -12.16
N ASN A 163 -11.60 -13.78 -10.95
CA ASN A 163 -12.43 -13.00 -10.03
C ASN A 163 -12.64 -11.56 -10.52
N LEU A 164 -11.63 -10.92 -11.08
CA LEU A 164 -11.76 -9.60 -11.70
C LEU A 164 -12.72 -9.65 -12.90
N SER A 165 -12.60 -10.67 -13.75
CA SER A 165 -13.49 -10.89 -14.89
C SER A 165 -14.96 -11.07 -14.47
N LYS A 166 -15.22 -11.81 -13.38
CA LYS A 166 -16.57 -11.96 -12.79
C LYS A 166 -17.16 -10.64 -12.28
N GLN A 167 -16.31 -9.66 -11.99
CA GLN A 167 -16.71 -8.31 -11.56
C GLN A 167 -16.69 -7.28 -12.70
N GLY A 168 -16.53 -7.73 -13.95
CA GLY A 168 -16.63 -6.88 -15.14
C GLY A 168 -15.34 -6.22 -15.59
N VAL A 169 -14.18 -6.59 -15.03
CA VAL A 169 -12.87 -6.10 -15.46
C VAL A 169 -12.29 -7.07 -16.49
N GLU A 170 -11.91 -6.60 -17.68
CA GLU A 170 -11.24 -7.44 -18.66
C GLU A 170 -9.83 -7.82 -18.15
N ALA A 171 -9.69 -9.05 -17.64
CA ALA A 171 -8.45 -9.52 -17.05
C ALA A 171 -8.03 -10.90 -17.59
N THR A 172 -6.73 -11.05 -17.85
CA THR A 172 -6.09 -12.33 -18.20
C THR A 172 -4.94 -12.62 -17.25
N ASP A 173 -4.48 -13.86 -17.21
CA ASP A 173 -3.36 -14.26 -16.38
C ASP A 173 -2.20 -14.84 -17.19
N LEU A 174 -1.01 -14.75 -16.60
CA LEU A 174 0.21 -15.37 -17.11
C LEU A 174 1.06 -15.84 -15.93
N MET A 175 1.45 -17.12 -15.93
CA MET A 175 2.45 -17.63 -14.99
C MET A 175 3.81 -17.74 -15.68
N LEU A 176 4.80 -16.98 -15.19
CA LEU A 176 6.17 -17.03 -15.69
C LEU A 176 7.05 -17.94 -14.85
N ASP A 177 7.76 -18.84 -15.52
CA ASP A 177 8.84 -19.62 -14.91
C ASP A 177 10.16 -18.84 -14.96
N LEU A 178 10.72 -18.53 -13.78
CA LEU A 178 12.01 -17.88 -13.59
C LEU A 178 12.94 -18.83 -12.80
N PRO A 179 13.52 -19.86 -13.46
CA PRO A 179 14.30 -20.91 -12.79
C PRO A 179 15.52 -20.36 -12.02
N GLU A 180 16.05 -19.21 -12.40
CA GLU A 180 17.08 -18.49 -11.66
C GLU A 180 16.68 -18.15 -10.22
N LEU A 181 15.38 -17.98 -9.95
CA LEU A 181 14.85 -17.72 -8.60
C LEU A 181 14.72 -18.99 -7.75
N ALA A 182 14.79 -20.18 -8.37
CA ALA A 182 14.76 -21.45 -7.66
C ALA A 182 16.06 -21.73 -6.88
N GLN A 183 17.14 -21.00 -7.17
CA GLN A 183 18.41 -21.08 -6.42
C GLN A 183 18.29 -20.46 -5.01
N ARG A 184 17.19 -19.78 -4.72
CA ARG A 184 16.93 -19.12 -3.43
C ARG A 184 16.09 -20.03 -2.54
N ASN A 185 16.40 -20.07 -1.24
CA ASN A 185 15.66 -20.89 -0.28
C ASN A 185 14.18 -20.50 -0.17
N PHE A 186 13.86 -19.20 -0.33
CA PHE A 186 12.49 -18.70 -0.28
C PHE A 186 12.38 -17.38 -1.05
N ASN A 187 11.34 -17.22 -1.86
CA ASN A 187 10.99 -15.96 -2.51
C ASN A 187 9.80 -15.34 -1.79
N THR A 188 9.99 -14.15 -1.23
CA THR A 188 8.94 -13.31 -0.65
C THR A 188 8.58 -12.18 -1.60
N PRO A 189 7.38 -11.56 -1.45
CA PRO A 189 7.04 -10.35 -2.19
C PRO A 189 8.10 -9.24 -2.07
N VAL A 190 8.68 -9.07 -0.86
CA VAL A 190 9.77 -8.10 -0.63
C VAL A 190 11.03 -8.46 -1.42
N SER A 191 11.40 -9.74 -1.48
CA SER A 191 12.58 -10.16 -2.24
C SER A 191 12.40 -9.97 -3.75
N ILE A 192 11.19 -10.23 -4.27
CA ILE A 192 10.85 -9.95 -5.67
C ILE A 192 10.83 -8.44 -5.92
N GLY A 193 10.21 -7.66 -5.04
CA GLY A 193 10.23 -6.19 -5.10
C GLY A 193 11.65 -5.63 -5.14
N THR A 194 12.57 -6.19 -4.35
CA THR A 194 13.99 -5.80 -4.37
C THR A 194 14.65 -6.11 -5.71
N LEU A 195 14.32 -7.24 -6.35
CA LEU A 195 14.80 -7.54 -7.70
C LEU A 195 14.23 -6.58 -8.74
N MET A 196 12.98 -6.14 -8.56
CA MET A 196 12.35 -5.14 -9.41
C MET A 196 13.03 -3.78 -9.34
N GLU A 197 13.87 -3.48 -8.35
CA GLU A 197 14.70 -2.26 -8.33
C GLU A 197 15.83 -2.31 -9.38
N ASN A 198 16.21 -3.51 -9.84
CA ASN A 198 17.21 -3.68 -10.88
C ASN A 198 16.60 -3.51 -12.29
N GLY A 199 17.07 -2.50 -13.04
CA GLY A 199 16.59 -2.22 -14.39
C GLY A 199 16.77 -3.37 -15.40
N ALA A 200 17.84 -4.16 -15.28
CA ALA A 200 18.07 -5.31 -16.15
C ALA A 200 17.07 -6.43 -15.88
N PHE A 201 16.71 -6.66 -14.62
CA PHE A 201 15.68 -7.62 -14.24
C PHE A 201 14.30 -7.21 -14.79
N ARG A 202 13.92 -5.92 -14.63
CA ARG A 202 12.68 -5.39 -15.21
C ARG A 202 12.62 -5.55 -16.73
N ALA A 203 13.73 -5.26 -17.43
CA ALA A 203 13.82 -5.41 -18.87
C ALA A 203 13.70 -6.87 -19.32
N ASP A 204 14.31 -7.80 -18.58
CA ASP A 204 14.20 -9.23 -18.82
C ASP A 204 12.76 -9.73 -18.65
N LEU A 205 12.11 -9.35 -17.55
CA LEU A 205 10.73 -9.69 -17.28
C LEU A 205 9.78 -9.17 -18.37
N ALA A 206 9.91 -7.90 -18.75
CA ALA A 206 9.10 -7.31 -19.81
C ALA A 206 9.29 -8.03 -21.16
N ARG A 207 10.51 -8.47 -21.48
CA ARG A 207 10.78 -9.25 -22.68
C ARG A 207 10.09 -10.61 -22.66
N ARG A 208 10.12 -11.30 -21.52
CA ARG A 208 9.47 -12.61 -21.34
C ARG A 208 7.95 -12.51 -21.42
N ILE A 209 7.36 -11.48 -20.82
CA ILE A 209 5.91 -11.22 -20.92
C ILE A 209 5.50 -11.04 -22.37
N LYS A 210 6.25 -10.26 -23.16
CA LYS A 210 5.98 -10.02 -24.58
C LYS A 210 6.17 -11.23 -25.50
N ALA A 211 6.80 -12.29 -25.01
CA ALA A 211 7.09 -13.49 -25.78
C ALA A 211 6.02 -14.59 -25.63
N GLN A 212 5.03 -14.38 -24.76
CA GLN A 212 3.86 -15.24 -24.57
C GLN A 212 2.74 -14.81 -25.52
#